data_AF-A0A924NXE8-F1
#
_entry.id   AF-A0A924NXE8-F1
#
_cell.length_a   1.000
_cell.length_b   1.000
_cell.length_c   1.000
_cell.angle_alpha   90.00
_cell.angle_beta   90.00
_cell.angle_gamma   90.00
#
_symmetry.space_group_name_H-M   'P 1'
#
loop_
_entity.id
_entity.type
_entity.pdbx_description
1 polymer ?
#
loop_
_entity_poly.entity_id
_entity_poly.type
_entity_poly.pdbx_seq_one_letter_code
_entity_poly.pdbx_strand_id
1 'polypeptide(L)'
;MPYLPAFIAPTRFTDPVAALAQVRLIYDQQIDHLRAAMQRFVAGETLPGHVRASYPFVRLHTETVAQAADLEGAHLSYGFVAGPGRFETTLTRPDLFSGYLLEQFRLLLQNHQVELEVGPRALPIPVPSSFAEPDHAEGQMDATRRMLMRAVFDLPDLAAMDDGIANGTYEPRPGDPQPLALFTAPRVDYS
;
A
#
# COMPACT_ATOMS: atom_id res chain seq x y z
N MET A 1 14.05 -17.95 7.06
CA MET A 1 12.60 -17.90 6.74
C MET A 1 12.12 -16.47 6.98
N PRO A 2 11.11 -15.97 6.23
CA PRO A 2 10.58 -14.63 6.50
C PRO A 2 9.82 -14.61 7.83
N TYR A 3 10.00 -13.54 8.61
CA TYR A 3 9.25 -13.25 9.83
C TYR A 3 8.12 -12.28 9.49
N LEU A 4 6.92 -12.83 9.35
CA LEU A 4 5.72 -12.16 8.87
C LEU A 4 4.72 -11.92 10.00
N PRO A 5 3.88 -10.86 9.91
CA PRO A 5 2.72 -10.73 10.77
C PRO A 5 1.65 -11.77 10.42
N ALA A 6 0.58 -11.83 11.23
CA ALA A 6 -0.55 -12.71 10.95
C ALA A 6 -1.18 -12.38 9.59
N PHE A 7 -1.42 -13.40 8.78
CA PHE A 7 -1.95 -13.23 7.43
C PHE A 7 -3.40 -12.72 7.45
N ILE A 8 -3.66 -11.68 6.66
CA ILE A 8 -5.00 -11.16 6.39
C ILE A 8 -5.36 -11.52 4.95
N ALA A 9 -6.42 -12.29 4.77
CA ALA A 9 -6.91 -12.65 3.45
C ALA A 9 -7.52 -11.43 2.72
N PRO A 10 -7.36 -11.31 1.40
CA PRO A 10 -8.07 -10.30 0.62
C PRO A 10 -9.59 -10.41 0.80
N THR A 11 -10.25 -9.27 0.97
CA THR A 11 -11.69 -9.16 1.18
C THR A 11 -12.28 -8.14 0.22
N ARG A 12 -13.58 -8.25 -0.04
CA ARG A 12 -14.29 -7.43 -1.02
C ARG A 12 -15.33 -6.55 -0.35
N PHE A 13 -15.50 -5.34 -0.84
CA PHE A 13 -16.34 -4.32 -0.23
C PHE A 13 -17.17 -3.58 -1.26
N THR A 14 -18.43 -3.33 -0.92
CA THR A 14 -19.34 -2.42 -1.62
C THR A 14 -19.64 -1.15 -0.80
N ASP A 15 -19.11 -1.07 0.43
CA ASP A 15 -19.14 0.11 1.28
C ASP A 15 -17.74 0.75 1.31
N PRO A 16 -17.59 2.02 0.89
CA PRO A 16 -16.29 2.69 0.90
C PRO A 16 -15.71 2.86 2.30
N VAL A 17 -16.56 2.98 3.34
CA VAL A 17 -16.09 3.12 4.74
C VAL A 17 -15.47 1.81 5.22
N ALA A 18 -16.14 0.68 4.96
CA ALA A 18 -15.61 -0.65 5.27
C ALA A 18 -14.31 -0.95 4.52
N ALA A 19 -14.22 -0.58 3.23
CA ALA A 19 -12.99 -0.74 2.45
C ALA A 19 -11.82 0.04 3.07
N LEU A 20 -12.03 1.31 3.44
CA LEU A 20 -11.00 2.12 4.10
C LEU A 20 -10.61 1.57 5.47
N ALA A 21 -11.58 1.07 6.25
CA ALA A 21 -11.31 0.44 7.53
C ALA A 21 -10.40 -0.80 7.37
N GLN A 22 -10.61 -1.59 6.31
CA GLN A 22 -9.76 -2.74 6.00
C GLN A 22 -8.34 -2.31 5.59
N VAL A 23 -8.20 -1.25 4.78
CA VAL A 23 -6.88 -0.69 4.43
C VAL A 23 -6.11 -0.28 5.68
N ARG A 24 -6.78 0.42 6.61
CA ARG A 24 -6.19 0.83 7.89
C ARG A 24 -5.77 -0.35 8.73
N LEU A 25 -6.65 -1.33 8.92
CA LEU A 25 -6.36 -2.55 9.68
C LEU A 25 -5.10 -3.26 9.16
N ILE A 26 -5.00 -3.44 7.85
CA ILE A 26 -3.83 -4.06 7.24
C ILE A 26 -2.61 -3.17 7.47
N TYR A 27 -2.66 -1.89 7.14
CA TYR A 27 -1.50 -1.00 7.29
C TYR A 27 -0.99 -0.96 8.74
N ASP A 28 -1.87 -0.74 9.70
CA ASP A 28 -1.52 -0.60 11.12
C ASP A 28 -0.85 -1.88 11.65
N GLN A 29 -1.39 -3.07 11.31
CA GLN A 29 -0.79 -4.34 11.69
C GLN A 29 0.65 -4.50 11.13
N GLN A 30 0.87 -4.06 9.90
CA GLN A 30 2.15 -4.20 9.21
C GLN A 30 3.19 -3.24 9.80
N ILE A 31 2.78 -2.01 10.13
CA ILE A 31 3.60 -1.02 10.81
C ILE A 31 3.93 -1.43 12.24
N ASP A 32 2.95 -1.91 13.01
CA ASP A 32 3.17 -2.36 14.39
C ASP A 32 4.12 -3.56 14.45
N HIS A 33 4.02 -4.49 13.49
CA HIS A 33 4.97 -5.60 13.35
C HIS A 33 6.40 -5.11 13.10
N LEU A 34 6.60 -4.17 12.17
CA LEU A 34 7.91 -3.58 11.90
C LEU A 34 8.48 -2.87 13.13
N ARG A 35 7.68 -2.05 13.80
CA ARG A 35 8.10 -1.30 14.99
C ARG A 35 8.48 -2.23 16.14
N ALA A 36 7.66 -3.23 16.43
CA ALA A 36 7.93 -4.21 17.47
C ALA A 36 9.20 -5.03 17.17
N ALA A 37 9.39 -5.44 15.91
CA ALA A 37 10.60 -6.12 15.48
C ALA A 37 11.84 -5.22 15.59
N MET A 38 11.75 -3.95 15.21
CA MET A 38 12.85 -2.99 15.35
C MET A 38 13.21 -2.76 16.81
N GLN A 39 12.23 -2.59 17.70
CA GLN A 39 12.47 -2.42 19.15
C GLN A 39 13.23 -3.61 19.74
N ARG A 40 12.80 -4.85 19.43
CA ARG A 40 13.50 -6.08 19.83
C ARG A 40 14.90 -6.17 19.24
N PHE A 41 15.04 -5.76 17.97
CA PHE A 41 16.32 -5.73 17.30
C PHE A 41 17.29 -4.70 17.90
N VAL A 42 16.82 -3.52 18.31
CA VAL A 42 17.65 -2.51 19.00
C VAL A 42 18.04 -3.00 20.40
N ALA A 43 17.14 -3.72 21.09
CA ALA A 43 17.40 -4.32 22.40
C ALA A 43 18.40 -5.50 22.39
N GLY A 44 18.95 -5.87 21.23
CA GLY A 44 19.97 -6.91 21.10
C GLY A 44 19.44 -8.31 20.76
N GLU A 45 18.12 -8.49 20.64
CA GLU A 45 17.52 -9.80 20.39
C GLU A 45 17.79 -10.34 18.97
N THR A 46 18.18 -11.61 18.82
CA THR A 46 18.25 -12.25 17.51
C THR A 46 16.84 -12.61 17.04
N LEU A 47 16.35 -11.92 16.01
CA LEU A 47 15.02 -12.17 15.44
C LEU A 47 14.97 -13.53 14.70
N PRO A 48 13.79 -14.16 14.61
CA PRO A 48 13.64 -15.50 14.03
C PRO A 48 13.89 -15.57 12.51
N GLY A 49 14.05 -14.42 11.83
CA GLY A 49 14.32 -14.36 10.40
C GLY A 49 14.26 -12.95 9.84
N HIS A 50 14.21 -12.85 8.51
CA HIS A 50 14.07 -11.58 7.78
C HIS A 50 12.67 -11.02 8.00
N VAL A 51 12.57 -9.92 8.72
CA VAL A 51 11.33 -9.21 9.05
C VAL A 51 10.74 -8.63 7.77
N ARG A 52 9.52 -9.03 7.46
CA ARG A 52 8.79 -8.51 6.30
C ARG A 52 7.43 -7.98 6.72
N ALA A 53 7.06 -6.88 6.10
CA ALA A 53 5.75 -6.27 6.17
C ALA A 53 5.34 -5.79 4.78
N SER A 54 4.05 -5.71 4.50
CA SER A 54 3.50 -5.53 3.17
C SER A 54 2.55 -4.33 3.12
N TYR A 55 2.65 -3.51 2.06
CA TYR A 55 1.64 -2.48 1.83
C TYR A 55 0.28 -3.12 1.53
N PRO A 56 -0.83 -2.54 2.03
CA PRO A 56 -2.15 -2.87 1.51
C PRO A 56 -2.26 -2.47 0.04
N PHE A 57 -3.06 -3.21 -0.73
CA PHE A 57 -3.55 -2.81 -2.04
C PHE A 57 -5.06 -2.60 -2.01
N VAL A 58 -5.52 -1.80 -2.98
CA VAL A 58 -6.92 -1.77 -3.40
C VAL A 58 -6.96 -2.10 -4.89
N ARG A 59 -7.93 -2.93 -5.27
CA ARG A 59 -8.12 -3.39 -6.65
C ARG A 59 -9.57 -3.27 -7.05
N LEU A 60 -9.78 -2.85 -8.29
CA LEU A 60 -11.06 -2.81 -8.97
C LEU A 60 -10.99 -3.69 -10.22
N HIS A 61 -12.03 -4.48 -10.46
CA HIS A 61 -12.19 -5.24 -11.69
C HIS A 61 -13.52 -4.85 -12.34
N THR A 62 -13.47 -4.38 -13.58
CA THR A 62 -14.65 -4.02 -14.35
C THR A 62 -14.60 -4.70 -15.71
N GLU A 63 -15.76 -5.17 -16.18
CA GLU A 63 -15.92 -5.79 -17.50
C GLU A 63 -16.56 -4.84 -18.51
N THR A 64 -16.95 -3.63 -18.08
CA THR A 64 -17.69 -2.67 -18.89
C THR A 64 -16.94 -1.36 -19.04
N VAL A 65 -17.12 -0.72 -20.21
CA VAL A 65 -16.75 0.68 -20.45
C VAL A 65 -17.80 1.63 -19.89
N ALA A 66 -19.04 1.14 -19.70
CA ALA A 66 -20.16 1.94 -19.23
C ALA A 66 -19.88 2.49 -17.83
N GLN A 67 -19.65 3.79 -17.75
CA GLN A 67 -19.89 4.57 -16.56
C GLN A 67 -21.40 4.76 -16.44
N ALA A 68 -21.92 4.77 -15.22
CA ALA A 68 -23.30 5.17 -15.00
C ALA A 68 -23.44 6.67 -15.32
N ALA A 69 -23.70 6.99 -16.59
CA ALA A 69 -23.68 8.34 -17.16
C ALA A 69 -24.72 9.29 -16.54
N ASP A 70 -25.68 8.75 -15.79
CA ASP A 70 -26.77 9.49 -15.14
C ASP A 70 -26.55 9.70 -13.61
N LEU A 71 -25.37 9.38 -13.07
CA LEU A 71 -25.07 9.60 -11.65
C LEU A 71 -24.38 10.95 -11.39
N GLU A 72 -24.70 11.57 -10.25
CA GLU A 72 -23.98 12.74 -9.73
C GLU A 72 -22.47 12.43 -9.63
N GLY A 73 -21.67 13.08 -10.47
CA GLY A 73 -20.22 12.85 -10.55
C GLY A 73 -19.71 12.35 -11.89
N ALA A 74 -20.58 11.94 -12.82
CA ALA A 74 -20.20 11.49 -14.17
C ALA A 74 -19.44 12.55 -15.01
N HIS A 75 -19.44 13.81 -14.57
CA HIS A 75 -18.70 14.92 -15.21
C HIS A 75 -17.34 15.22 -14.57
N LEU A 76 -16.96 14.51 -13.49
CA LEU A 76 -15.65 14.68 -12.89
C LEU A 76 -14.58 14.12 -13.83
N SER A 77 -13.43 14.78 -13.88
CA SER A 77 -12.26 14.31 -14.63
C SER A 77 -11.48 13.19 -13.92
N TYR A 78 -12.01 12.65 -12.81
CA TYR A 78 -11.37 11.66 -11.94
C TYR A 78 -12.41 10.75 -11.26
N GLY A 79 -11.94 9.74 -10.51
CA GLY A 79 -12.81 8.82 -9.76
C GLY A 79 -13.39 7.69 -10.61
N PHE A 80 -12.80 7.41 -11.78
CA PHE A 80 -13.20 6.33 -12.68
C PHE A 80 -11.99 5.72 -13.39
N VAL A 81 -12.19 4.54 -13.98
CA VAL A 81 -11.25 3.89 -14.91
C VAL A 81 -11.81 3.88 -16.34
N ALA A 82 -10.92 3.98 -17.34
CA ALA A 82 -11.30 4.29 -18.72
C ALA A 82 -11.95 3.12 -19.50
N GLY A 83 -11.90 1.89 -18.99
CA GLY A 83 -12.43 0.73 -19.70
C GLY A 83 -12.36 -0.56 -18.88
N PRO A 84 -12.75 -1.69 -19.49
CA PRO A 84 -12.67 -2.99 -18.85
C PRO A 84 -11.22 -3.34 -18.51
N GLY A 85 -11.05 -3.99 -17.37
CA GLY A 85 -9.74 -4.42 -16.91
C GLY A 85 -9.66 -4.57 -15.40
N ARG A 86 -8.48 -4.99 -14.96
CA ARG A 86 -8.10 -5.08 -13.55
C ARG A 86 -7.18 -3.91 -13.23
N PHE A 87 -7.59 -3.06 -12.31
CA PHE A 87 -6.86 -1.88 -11.87
C PHE A 87 -6.45 -2.06 -10.42
N GLU A 88 -5.21 -1.73 -10.06
CA GLU A 88 -4.72 -1.87 -8.70
C GLU A 88 -3.75 -0.75 -8.34
N THR A 89 -3.75 -0.38 -7.07
CA THR A 89 -2.65 0.40 -6.49
C THR A 89 -2.35 -0.07 -5.07
N THR A 90 -1.13 0.22 -4.61
CA THR A 90 -0.73 0.05 -3.21
C THR A 90 -0.95 1.33 -2.44
N LEU A 91 -1.29 1.22 -1.16
CA LEU A 91 -1.66 2.33 -0.30
C LEU A 91 -0.71 2.42 0.90
N THR A 92 -0.43 3.65 1.33
CA THR A 92 0.32 3.97 2.55
C THR A 92 -0.38 5.10 3.29
N ARG A 93 -0.01 5.32 4.55
CA ARG A 93 -0.50 6.41 5.41
C ARG A 93 -2.02 6.65 5.31
N PRO A 94 -2.87 5.62 5.52
CA PRO A 94 -4.33 5.79 5.51
C PRO A 94 -4.84 6.62 6.70
N ASP A 95 -3.97 6.96 7.66
CA ASP A 95 -4.18 8.01 8.66
C ASP A 95 -4.22 9.39 7.99
N LEU A 96 -3.20 9.72 7.19
CA LEU A 96 -3.07 11.02 6.51
C LEU A 96 -4.03 11.18 5.32
N PHE A 97 -4.14 10.15 4.48
CA PHE A 97 -4.89 10.22 3.23
C PHE A 97 -6.36 9.77 3.36
N SER A 98 -6.86 9.61 4.58
CA SER A 98 -8.19 9.05 4.84
C SER A 98 -9.33 9.71 4.08
N GLY A 99 -9.41 11.04 4.08
CA GLY A 99 -10.44 11.79 3.35
C GLY A 99 -10.35 11.58 1.84
N TYR A 100 -9.14 11.59 1.29
CA TYR A 100 -8.89 11.32 -0.13
C TYR A 100 -9.30 9.89 -0.52
N LEU A 101 -8.83 8.89 0.24
CA LEU A 101 -9.11 7.48 -0.05
C LEU A 101 -10.60 7.18 0.05
N LEU A 102 -11.28 7.70 1.07
CA LEU A 102 -12.73 7.52 1.23
C LEU A 102 -13.50 8.06 0.02
N GLU A 103 -13.14 9.27 -0.43
CA GLU A 103 -13.78 9.89 -1.58
C GLU A 103 -13.51 9.11 -2.88
N GLN A 104 -12.27 8.67 -3.10
CA GLN A 104 -11.96 7.86 -4.28
C GLN A 104 -12.71 6.51 -4.27
N PHE A 105 -12.80 5.83 -3.12
CA PHE A 105 -13.56 4.58 -3.03
C PHE A 105 -15.04 4.80 -3.29
N ARG A 106 -15.62 5.89 -2.77
CA ARG A 106 -17.01 6.27 -3.03
C ARG A 106 -17.25 6.46 -4.53
N LEU A 107 -16.40 7.24 -5.20
CA LEU A 107 -16.53 7.51 -6.64
C LEU A 107 -16.38 6.24 -7.48
N LEU A 108 -15.38 5.39 -7.18
CA LEU A 108 -15.17 4.14 -7.92
C LEU A 108 -16.38 3.20 -7.80
N LEU A 109 -16.92 3.04 -6.60
CA LEU A 109 -18.11 2.21 -6.35
C LEU A 109 -19.35 2.77 -7.05
N GLN A 110 -19.55 4.09 -7.02
CA GLN A 110 -20.68 4.74 -7.69
C GLN A 110 -20.58 4.63 -9.21
N ASN A 111 -19.42 4.91 -9.79
CA ASN A 111 -19.23 4.98 -11.24
C ASN A 111 -19.21 3.60 -11.90
N HIS A 112 -18.71 2.57 -11.22
CA HIS A 112 -18.53 1.24 -11.79
C HIS A 112 -19.48 0.17 -11.25
N GLN A 113 -20.12 0.39 -10.09
CA GLN A 113 -21.03 -0.57 -9.47
C GLN A 113 -20.44 -1.99 -9.27
N VAL A 114 -19.13 -2.05 -9.01
CA VAL A 114 -18.38 -3.28 -8.73
C VAL A 114 -17.79 -3.25 -7.32
N GLU A 115 -17.32 -4.38 -6.81
CA GLU A 115 -16.66 -4.46 -5.50
C GLU A 115 -15.21 -3.98 -5.56
N LEU A 116 -14.73 -3.38 -4.47
CA LEU A 116 -13.31 -3.13 -4.23
C LEU A 116 -12.71 -4.30 -3.47
N GLU A 117 -11.65 -4.90 -4.00
CA GLU A 117 -10.84 -5.91 -3.32
C GLU A 117 -9.70 -5.23 -2.57
N VAL A 118 -9.55 -5.52 -1.27
CA VAL A 118 -8.50 -4.99 -0.40
C VAL A 118 -7.76 -6.14 0.27
N GLY A 119 -6.42 -6.10 0.25
CA GLY A 119 -5.57 -7.12 0.85
C GLY A 119 -4.10 -6.70 0.94
N PRO A 120 -3.22 -7.52 1.52
CA PRO A 120 -1.78 -7.25 1.50
C PRO A 120 -1.18 -7.57 0.13
N ARG A 121 -0.32 -6.69 -0.40
CA ARG A 121 0.47 -6.93 -1.63
C ARG A 121 1.82 -7.51 -1.27
N ALA A 122 2.38 -8.34 -2.15
CA ALA A 122 3.78 -8.79 -2.08
C ALA A 122 4.78 -7.65 -2.45
N LEU A 123 4.58 -6.45 -1.89
CA LEU A 123 5.45 -5.28 -2.01
C LEU A 123 5.84 -4.85 -0.59
N PRO A 124 7.12 -4.99 -0.20
CA PRO A 124 7.52 -4.80 1.17
C PRO A 124 7.50 -3.32 1.59
N ILE A 125 7.15 -3.07 2.85
CA ILE A 125 7.32 -1.76 3.51
C ILE A 125 8.74 -1.66 4.05
N PRO A 126 9.57 -0.71 3.59
CA PRO A 126 10.89 -0.48 4.16
C PRO A 126 10.81 -0.10 5.64
N VAL A 127 11.72 -0.61 6.46
CA VAL A 127 11.69 -0.30 7.91
C VAL A 127 11.75 1.20 8.23
N PRO A 128 12.49 2.06 7.49
CA PRO A 128 12.48 3.50 7.77
C PRO A 128 11.09 4.14 7.58
N SER A 129 10.27 3.63 6.66
CA SER A 129 8.90 4.11 6.41
C SER A 129 7.92 3.80 7.54
N SER A 130 8.32 2.97 8.52
CA SER A 130 7.47 2.65 9.66
C SER A 130 7.49 3.73 10.76
N PHE A 131 8.39 4.70 10.71
CA PHE A 131 8.53 5.75 11.73
C PHE A 131 7.86 7.06 11.26
N ALA A 132 7.08 7.69 12.15
CA ALA A 132 6.35 8.93 11.84
C ALA A 132 7.19 10.20 12.06
N GLU A 133 8.19 10.11 12.92
CA GLU A 133 9.21 11.12 13.23
C GLU A 133 10.58 10.44 13.04
N PRO A 134 11.70 11.17 12.97
CA PRO A 134 13.02 10.58 13.13
C PRO A 134 13.15 10.04 14.56
N ASP A 135 12.55 8.88 14.80
CA ASP A 135 12.80 8.11 15.99
C ASP A 135 14.24 7.62 15.86
N HIS A 136 15.15 8.24 16.61
CA HIS A 136 16.58 7.98 16.56
C HIS A 136 16.94 6.64 17.22
N ALA A 137 16.03 5.66 17.22
CA ALA A 137 16.25 4.32 17.72
C ALA A 137 17.50 3.68 17.07
N GLU A 138 17.77 4.01 15.80
CA GLU A 138 19.01 3.63 15.10
C GLU A 138 20.29 4.20 15.74
N GLY A 139 20.19 5.39 16.36
CA GLY A 139 21.32 6.09 17.00
C GLY A 139 21.83 5.40 18.27
N GLN A 140 21.04 4.51 18.87
CA GLN A 140 21.42 3.73 20.05
C GLN A 140 22.16 2.43 19.69
N MET A 141 22.23 2.10 18.40
CA MET A 141 22.80 0.84 17.93
C MET A 141 24.32 0.91 17.77
N ASP A 142 25.01 -0.13 18.22
CA ASP A 142 26.42 -0.31 17.89
C ASP A 142 26.63 -0.52 16.37
N ALA A 143 27.88 -0.38 15.91
CA ALA A 143 28.20 -0.48 14.50
C ALA A 143 27.91 -1.88 13.91
N THR A 144 28.14 -2.94 14.69
CA THR A 144 27.88 -4.33 14.27
C THR A 144 26.39 -4.54 14.03
N ARG A 145 25.53 -4.02 14.91
CA ARG A 145 24.08 -4.13 14.81
C ARG A 145 23.51 -3.34 13.64
N ARG A 146 24.05 -2.14 13.36
CA ARG A 146 23.70 -1.37 12.16
C ARG A 146 24.04 -2.11 10.87
N MET A 147 25.18 -2.80 10.82
CA MET A 147 25.54 -3.62 9.65
C MET A 147 24.54 -4.76 9.39
N LEU A 148 23.93 -5.31 10.45
CA LEU A 148 22.96 -6.40 10.34
C LEU A 148 21.57 -5.94 9.85
N MET A 149 21.24 -4.64 9.89
CA MET A 149 19.92 -4.15 9.48
C MET A 149 19.54 -4.60 8.06
N ARG A 150 20.47 -4.52 7.09
CA ARG A 150 20.24 -4.92 5.70
C ARG A 150 19.92 -6.40 5.53
N ALA A 151 20.37 -7.24 6.47
CA ALA A 151 20.12 -8.68 6.45
C ALA A 151 18.83 -9.07 7.17
N VAL A 152 18.24 -8.16 7.95
CA VAL A 152 17.10 -8.42 8.82
C VAL A 152 15.83 -7.71 8.33
N PHE A 153 15.95 -6.53 7.73
CA PHE A 153 14.81 -5.72 7.30
C PHE A 153 14.88 -5.37 5.82
N ASP A 154 13.71 -5.13 5.24
CA ASP A 154 13.61 -4.51 3.92
C ASP A 154 13.99 -3.02 4.00
N LEU A 155 14.74 -2.56 3.00
CA LEU A 155 15.18 -1.17 2.86
C LEU A 155 14.58 -0.55 1.59
N PRO A 156 14.57 0.79 1.47
CA PRO A 156 14.09 1.48 0.28
C PRO A 156 14.79 0.97 -1.00
N ASP A 157 13.98 0.59 -1.99
CA ASP A 157 14.44 0.28 -3.34
C ASP A 157 14.12 1.46 -4.27
N LEU A 158 15.15 2.24 -4.61
CA LEU A 158 14.99 3.42 -5.47
C LEU A 158 14.49 3.07 -6.87
N ALA A 159 14.74 1.84 -7.35
CA ALA A 159 14.25 1.42 -8.67
C ALA A 159 12.73 1.19 -8.67
N ALA A 160 12.12 0.98 -7.50
CA ALA A 160 10.67 0.82 -7.34
C ALA A 160 9.93 2.14 -7.02
N MET A 161 10.68 3.25 -6.91
CA MET A 161 10.17 4.58 -6.56
C MET A 161 10.24 5.52 -7.77
N ASP A 162 9.68 5.09 -8.90
CA ASP A 162 9.66 5.87 -10.14
C ASP A 162 8.35 6.64 -10.38
N ASP A 163 8.39 7.62 -11.28
CA ASP A 163 7.25 8.46 -11.69
C ASP A 163 6.57 7.98 -12.98
N GLY A 164 6.84 6.75 -13.43
CA GLY A 164 6.42 6.26 -14.74
C GLY A 164 4.91 6.29 -14.95
N ILE A 165 4.11 6.03 -13.91
CA ILE A 165 2.65 6.11 -13.98
C ILE A 165 2.21 7.57 -14.15
N ALA A 166 2.70 8.48 -13.29
CA ALA A 166 2.37 9.90 -13.33
C ALA A 166 2.83 10.56 -14.65
N ASN A 167 3.94 10.10 -15.23
CA ASN A 167 4.46 10.57 -16.51
C ASN A 167 3.74 9.95 -17.73
N GLY A 168 2.85 8.99 -17.52
CA GLY A 168 2.17 8.28 -18.60
C GLY A 168 3.07 7.35 -19.43
N THR A 169 4.22 6.95 -18.88
CA THR A 169 5.20 6.07 -19.54
C THR A 169 5.19 4.64 -19.00
N TYR A 170 4.39 4.36 -17.96
CA TYR A 170 4.29 3.02 -17.37
C TYR A 170 3.45 2.09 -18.24
N GLU A 171 4.07 0.98 -18.66
CA GLU A 171 3.39 -0.11 -19.35
C GLU A 171 3.34 -1.35 -18.43
N PRO A 172 2.16 -1.78 -17.98
CA PRO A 172 2.01 -3.01 -17.21
C PRO A 172 2.48 -4.22 -18.03
N ARG A 173 3.12 -5.20 -17.39
CA ARG A 173 3.45 -6.47 -18.05
C ARG A 173 2.17 -7.24 -18.39
N PRO A 174 2.21 -8.13 -19.39
CA PRO A 174 1.06 -8.98 -19.70
C PRO A 174 0.57 -9.73 -18.46
N GLY A 175 -0.70 -9.53 -18.10
CA GLY A 175 -1.34 -10.15 -16.94
C GLY A 175 -1.19 -9.39 -15.63
N ASP A 176 -0.41 -8.32 -15.56
CA ASP A 176 -0.39 -7.40 -14.41
C ASP A 176 -1.59 -6.44 -14.44
N PRO A 177 -2.08 -5.99 -13.27
CA PRO A 177 -3.14 -4.97 -13.25
C PRO A 177 -2.64 -3.64 -13.81
N GLN A 178 -3.56 -2.89 -14.41
CA GLN A 178 -3.35 -1.48 -14.76
C GLN A 178 -3.27 -0.61 -13.49
N PRO A 179 -2.61 0.55 -13.53
CA PRO A 179 -2.52 1.43 -12.37
C PRO A 179 -3.87 2.04 -12.01
N LEU A 180 -4.23 2.00 -10.72
CA LEU A 180 -5.43 2.65 -10.17
C LEU A 180 -5.16 4.02 -9.53
N ALA A 181 -3.89 4.39 -9.34
CA ALA A 181 -3.48 5.69 -8.86
C ALA A 181 -2.16 6.11 -9.51
N LEU A 182 -1.85 7.41 -9.45
CA LEU A 182 -0.65 7.99 -10.07
C LEU A 182 0.66 7.57 -9.40
N PHE A 183 0.60 7.22 -8.12
CA PHE A 183 1.77 6.85 -7.32
C PHE A 183 1.49 5.58 -6.53
N THR A 184 2.50 4.72 -6.44
CA THR A 184 2.52 3.54 -5.58
C THR A 184 2.88 3.94 -4.15
N ALA A 185 2.58 3.07 -3.18
CA ALA A 185 2.87 3.33 -1.78
C ALA A 185 4.36 3.66 -1.49
N PRO A 186 5.37 2.92 -2.02
CA PRO A 186 6.77 3.29 -1.81
C PRO A 186 7.13 4.66 -2.38
N ARG A 187 6.53 5.04 -3.52
CA ARG A 187 6.78 6.34 -4.16
C ARG A 187 6.18 7.50 -3.34
N VAL A 188 5.03 7.27 -2.72
CA VAL A 188 4.40 8.22 -1.78
C VAL A 188 5.24 8.36 -0.52
N ASP A 189 5.69 7.25 0.09
CA ASP A 189 6.52 7.29 1.31
C ASP A 189 7.89 7.96 1.11
N TYR A 190 8.41 8.01 -0.12
CA TYR A 190 9.66 8.68 -0.45
C TYR A 190 9.53 10.21 -0.55
N SER A 191 8.34 10.72 -0.88
CA SER A 191 8.09 12.16 -1.12
C SER A 191 7.96 12.96 0.17
#